data_AF-A0A963WZ72-F1
#
_entry.id   AF-A0A963WZ72-F1
#
_cell.length_a   1.000
_cell.length_b   1.000
_cell.length_c   1.000
_cell.angle_alpha   90.00
_cell.angle_beta   90.00
_cell.angle_gamma   90.00
#
_symmetry.space_group_name_H-M   'P 1'
#
loop_
_entity.id
_entity.type
_entity.pdbx_description
1 polymer ?
#
loop_
_entity_poly.entity_id
_entity_poly.type
_entity_poly.pdbx_seq_one_letter_code
_entity_poly.pdbx_strand_id
1 'polypeptide(L)' 'MLDLRPNCEYCDKDLPPDPEDACICTYECTFCRDCVDHILVNVCPNCGG' A
#
# COMPACT_ATOMS: atom_id res chain seq x y z
N MET A 1 -14.93 5.53 3.78
CA MET A 1 -14.45 4.29 4.43
C MET A 1 -13.31 3.87 3.55
N LEU A 2 -12.07 3.87 4.04
CA LEU A 2 -10.91 3.51 3.21
C LEU A 2 -11.02 2.02 2.86
N ASP A 3 -11.11 1.70 1.58
CA ASP A 3 -11.17 0.32 1.10
C ASP A 3 -9.78 -0.18 0.72
N LEU A 4 -9.34 -1.26 1.36
CA LEU A 4 -8.06 -1.91 1.06
C LEU A 4 -8.16 -2.63 -0.29
N ARG A 5 -7.25 -2.33 -1.22
CA ARG A 5 -7.11 -3.13 -2.45
C ARG A 5 -6.51 -4.50 -2.09
N PRO A 6 -6.90 -5.57 -2.80
CA PRO A 6 -6.38 -6.92 -2.54
C PRO A 6 -4.93 -7.09 -3.01
N ASN A 7 -4.31 -6.08 -3.62
CA ASN A 7 -2.95 -6.14 -4.13
C ASN A 7 -2.18 -4.84 -3.90
N CYS A 8 -0.85 -4.96 -3.86
CA CYS A 8 0.06 -3.82 -3.79
C CYS A 8 0.14 -3.12 -5.15
N GLU A 9 -0.15 -1.83 -5.22
CA GLU A 9 -0.10 -1.08 -6.49
C GLU A 9 1.33 -0.83 -7.02
N TYR A 10 2.36 -1.13 -6.23
CA TYR A 10 3.76 -1.02 -6.67
C TYR A 10 4.31 -2.33 -7.24
N CYS A 11 4.14 -3.45 -6.53
CA CYS A 11 4.74 -4.74 -6.90
C CYS A 11 3.73 -5.81 -7.33
N ASP A 12 2.43 -5.50 -7.32
CA ASP A 12 1.32 -6.41 -7.65
C ASP A 12 1.27 -7.68 -6.80
N LYS A 13 1.88 -7.65 -5.60
CA LYS A 13 1.78 -8.74 -4.63
C LYS A 13 0.37 -8.77 -4.05
N ASP A 14 -0.23 -9.96 -3.99
CA ASP A 14 -1.48 -10.19 -3.26
C ASP A 14 -1.31 -9.81 -1.77
N LEU A 15 -2.25 -9.01 -1.27
CA LEU A 15 -2.32 -8.58 0.10
C LEU A 15 -3.39 -9.39 0.83
N PRO A 16 -3.07 -9.96 2.01
CA PRO A 16 -4.10 -10.57 2.83
C PRO A 16 -5.14 -9.50 3.24
N PRO A 17 -6.37 -9.90 3.58
CA PRO A 17 -7.38 -8.98 4.10
C PRO A 17 -7.01 -8.40 5.48
N ASP A 18 -5.86 -8.79 6.03
CA ASP A 18 -5.37 -8.36 7.32
C ASP A 18 -4.57 -7.05 7.17
N PRO A 19 -4.87 -6.01 7.98
CA PRO A 19 -4.21 -4.71 7.87
C PRO A 19 -2.74 -4.70 8.29
N GLU A 20 -2.20 -5.77 8.88
CA GLU A 20 -0.80 -5.77 9.34
C GLU A 20 0.22 -5.72 8.19
N ASP A 21 -0.10 -6.32 7.04
CA ASP A 21 0.81 -6.43 5.88
C ASP A 21 0.52 -5.40 4.77
N ALA A 22 -0.49 -4.55 4.96
CA ALA A 22 -0.97 -3.60 3.96
C ALA A 22 -1.05 -2.18 4.52
N CYS A 23 -0.59 -1.23 3.72
CA CYS A 23 -0.61 0.20 4.02
C CYS A 23 -1.49 0.90 3.00
N ILE A 24 -2.40 1.73 3.45
CA ILE A 24 -3.30 2.51 2.60
C ILE A 24 -3.04 4.01 2.80
N CYS A 25 -2.96 4.77 1.71
CA CYS A 25 -2.86 6.24 1.77
C CYS A 25 -4.26 6.88 1.90
N THR A 26 -4.32 8.19 2.14
CA THR A 26 -5.58 8.96 2.24
C THR A 26 -6.40 8.98 0.95
N TYR A 27 -5.76 8.72 -0.19
CA TYR A 27 -6.38 8.61 -1.51
C TYR A 27 -6.68 7.16 -1.92
N GLU A 28 -6.65 6.23 -0.96
CA GLU A 28 -7.04 4.83 -1.16
C GLU A 28 -6.09 4.00 -2.06
N CYS A 29 -4.84 4.46 -2.24
CA CYS A 29 -3.80 3.62 -2.83
C CYS A 29 -3.28 2.63 -1.79
N THR A 30 -3.15 1.35 -2.18
CA THR A 30 -2.73 0.27 -1.26
C THR A 30 -1.35 -0.27 -1.65
N PHE A 31 -0.47 -0.44 -0.66
CA PHE A 31 0.88 -0.96 -0.84
C PHE A 31 1.22 -1.99 0.24
N CYS A 32 2.05 -2.97 -0.08
CA CYS A 32 2.54 -3.90 0.93
C CYS A 32 3.54 -3.23 1.87
N ARG A 33 3.63 -3.73 3.10
CA ARG A 33 4.58 -3.29 4.12
C ARG A 33 6.02 -3.25 3.59
N ASP A 34 6.43 -4.31 2.89
CA ASP A 34 7.77 -4.41 2.29
C ASP A 34 8.09 -3.23 1.36
N CYS A 35 7.13 -2.86 0.49
CA CYS A 35 7.31 -1.74 -0.43
C CYS A 35 7.36 -0.41 0.33
N VAL A 36 6.48 -0.23 1.30
CA VAL A 36 6.45 0.99 2.13
C VAL A 36 7.75 1.18 2.90
N ASP A 37 8.30 0.12 3.47
CA ASP A 37 9.49 0.20 4.33
C ASP A 37 10.79 0.26 3.53
N HIS A 38 10.90 -0.45 2.40
CA HIS A 38 12.16 -0.58 1.66
C HIS A 38 12.26 0.24 0.36
N ILE A 39 11.14 0.53 -0.30
CA ILE A 39 11.15 1.13 -1.63
C ILE A 39 10.56 2.55 -1.62
N LEU A 40 9.35 2.67 -1.06
CA LEU A 40 8.52 3.87 -1.09
C LEU A 40 8.81 4.80 0.09
N VAL A 41 9.39 4.26 1.18
CA VAL A 41 9.84 5.01 2.36
C VAL A 41 8.72 5.90 2.94
N ASN A 42 7.53 5.32 3.13
CA ASN A 42 6.30 6.02 3.54
C ASN A 42 5.81 7.14 2.60
N VAL A 43 6.26 7.17 1.34
CA VAL A 43 5.78 8.12 0.32
C VAL A 43 4.99 7.38 -0.75
N CYS A 44 3.72 7.76 -0.93
CA CYS A 44 2.91 7.20 -2.01
C CYS A 44 3.43 7.71 -3.37
N PRO A 45 3.87 6.83 -4.29
CA PRO A 45 4.37 7.24 -5.60
C PRO A 45 3.25 7.76 -6.51
N ASN A 46 2.02 7.31 -6.29
CA ASN A 46 0.84 7.72 -7.08
C ASN A 46 0.31 9.11 -6.68
N CYS A 47 0.50 9.49 -5.41
CA CYS A 47 -0.03 10.76 -4.87
C CYS A 47 1.06 11.81 -4.62
N GLY A 48 2.33 11.41 -4.52
CA GLY A 48 3.46 12.31 -4.27
C GLY A 48 3.79 12.56 -2.79
N GLY A 49 3.13 11.85 -1.87
CA GLY A 49 3.27 12.06 -0.41
C GLY A 49 2.18 12.95 0.16
#